data_AF-A0A1N7P124-F1
#
_entry.id   AF-A0A1N7P124-F1
#
_cell.length_a   1.000
_cell.length_b   1.000
_cell.length_c   1.000
_cell.angle_alpha   90.00
_cell.angle_beta   90.00
_cell.angle_gamma   90.00
#
_symmetry.space_group_name_H-M   'P 1'
#
loop_
_entity.id
_entity.type
_entity.pdbx_description
1 polymer ?
#
loop_
_entity_poly.entity_id
_entity_poly.type
_entity_poly.pdbx_seq_one_letter_code
_entity_poly.pdbx_strand_id
1 'polypeptide(L)'
;MLKKINILFLLSIGFSGAKAQQTIPFRVTKSNNIIVKTLVNKKDSLHLMFQIAMKDGAISPDKQHKADHIIFNKEEISDNNTVDIGNLSWKNISFMDNQLTGPEADGKIGTALFEGKTFKIDYDNNEFVIYNEKQPDLTGFQPINIIMDHEAFYIPADNVVDGVQQQEAYFALQSGYSGGILYSNDFTEKYQLDKKLKVLGEKALKNSRGESLITKQAVLPFFKLDHFVFKDLSIGFFAGDLKTQNVSYFGADMLRRFIWIFDSKRNIAYIKPSKYYSQPYYKI
;
A
#
# COMPACT_ATOMS: atom_id res chain seq x y z
N MET A 1 -71.42 33.71 -0.75
CA MET A 1 -70.75 32.67 0.06
C MET A 1 -70.35 31.51 -0.84
N LEU A 2 -69.24 30.83 -0.49
CA LEU A 2 -68.53 29.73 -1.21
C LEU A 2 -67.58 30.19 -2.33
N LYS A 3 -66.35 30.59 -2.00
CA LYS A 3 -65.10 29.83 -1.67
C LYS A 3 -64.32 29.41 -2.92
N LYS A 4 -63.30 30.23 -3.25
CA LYS A 4 -62.23 29.94 -4.22
C LYS A 4 -61.36 28.81 -3.66
N ILE A 5 -61.23 27.72 -4.41
CA ILE A 5 -60.29 26.64 -4.12
C ILE A 5 -58.95 27.02 -4.76
N ASN A 6 -57.96 27.34 -3.94
CA ASN A 6 -56.58 27.44 -4.37
C ASN A 6 -55.96 26.04 -4.28
N ILE A 7 -55.65 25.44 -5.43
CA ILE A 7 -54.85 24.22 -5.51
C ILE A 7 -53.38 24.63 -5.42
N LEU A 8 -52.76 24.31 -4.29
CA LEU A 8 -51.33 24.47 -4.08
C LEU A 8 -50.60 23.26 -4.68
N PHE A 9 -49.95 23.45 -5.83
CA PHE A 9 -49.04 22.45 -6.38
C PHE A 9 -47.76 22.42 -5.53
N LEU A 10 -47.63 21.38 -4.70
CA LEU A 10 -46.37 21.04 -4.04
C LEU A 10 -45.45 20.37 -5.07
N LEU A 11 -44.47 21.13 -5.59
CA LEU A 11 -43.31 20.54 -6.27
C LEU A 11 -42.46 19.82 -5.22
N SER A 12 -42.55 18.49 -5.18
CA SER A 12 -41.54 17.66 -4.53
C SER A 12 -40.29 17.65 -5.42
N ILE A 13 -39.34 18.53 -5.11
CA ILE A 13 -37.97 18.41 -5.61
C ILE A 13 -37.39 17.15 -4.97
N GLY A 14 -37.35 16.06 -5.74
CA GLY A 14 -36.56 14.89 -5.40
C GLY A 14 -35.09 15.27 -5.42
N PHE A 15 -34.51 15.52 -4.25
CA PHE A 15 -33.05 15.50 -4.10
C PHE A 15 -32.59 14.06 -4.33
N SER A 16 -32.23 13.72 -5.57
CA SER A 16 -31.30 12.62 -5.80
C SER A 16 -29.95 13.04 -5.21
N GLY A 17 -29.75 12.72 -3.93
CA GLY A 17 -28.45 12.89 -3.29
C GLY A 17 -27.46 11.98 -3.99
N ALA A 18 -26.68 12.53 -4.92
CA ALA A 18 -25.45 11.90 -5.37
C ALA A 18 -24.65 11.56 -4.11
N LYS A 19 -24.44 10.27 -3.84
CA LYS A 19 -23.71 9.90 -2.62
C LYS A 19 -22.32 10.50 -2.72
N ALA A 20 -22.02 11.39 -1.77
CA ALA A 20 -20.72 12.03 -1.69
C ALA A 20 -19.62 10.97 -1.66
N GLN A 21 -18.52 11.28 -2.32
CA GLN A 21 -17.25 10.57 -2.22
C GLN A 21 -16.91 10.35 -0.74
N GLN A 22 -16.53 9.13 -0.38
CA GLN A 22 -16.15 8.79 0.99
C GLN A 22 -14.64 8.96 1.15
N THR A 23 -14.21 9.52 2.28
CA THR A 23 -12.79 9.69 2.58
C THR A 23 -12.42 8.99 3.88
N ILE A 24 -11.22 8.43 3.93
CA ILE A 24 -10.64 7.81 5.12
C ILE A 24 -9.32 8.53 5.42
N PRO A 25 -9.21 9.26 6.54
CA PRO A 25 -7.96 9.90 6.90
C PRO A 25 -6.93 8.85 7.33
N PHE A 26 -5.67 9.09 7.00
CA PHE A 26 -4.56 8.29 7.48
C PHE A 26 -3.40 9.18 7.94
N ARG A 27 -2.41 8.57 8.60
CA ARG A 27 -1.13 9.20 8.88
C ARG A 27 0.00 8.40 8.22
N VAL A 28 1.06 9.07 7.82
CA VAL A 28 2.29 8.44 7.31
C VAL A 28 3.31 8.45 8.44
N THR A 29 3.88 7.28 8.77
CA THR A 29 4.91 7.17 9.83
C THR A 29 6.28 7.66 9.35
N LYS A 30 7.25 7.76 10.27
CA LYS A 30 8.65 8.02 9.90
C LYS A 30 9.25 6.91 9.02
N SER A 31 8.68 5.71 9.08
CA SER A 31 9.06 4.55 8.28
C SER A 31 8.17 4.41 7.03
N ASN A 32 7.54 5.50 6.57
CA ASN A 32 6.73 5.60 5.36
C ASN A 32 5.43 4.77 5.35
N ASN A 33 5.13 4.01 6.40
CA ASN A 33 3.92 3.20 6.45
C ASN A 33 2.68 4.07 6.63
N ILE A 34 1.56 3.66 6.05
CA ILE A 34 0.27 4.31 6.25
C ILE A 34 -0.40 3.65 7.47
N ILE A 35 -0.85 4.45 8.43
CA ILE A 35 -1.61 3.99 9.59
C ILE A 35 -3.01 4.56 9.56
N VAL A 36 -3.99 3.69 9.76
CA VAL A 36 -5.41 4.01 9.85
C VAL A 36 -5.90 3.72 11.28
N LYS A 37 -6.67 4.65 11.85
CA LYS A 37 -7.33 4.45 13.14
C LYS A 37 -8.63 3.70 12.92
N THR A 38 -8.81 2.60 13.65
CA THR A 38 -9.94 1.70 13.48
C THR A 38 -10.61 1.39 14.81
N LEU A 39 -11.90 1.08 14.76
CA LEU A 39 -12.61 0.44 15.86
C LEU A 39 -13.06 -0.94 15.38
N VAL A 40 -12.42 -1.99 15.90
CA VAL A 40 -12.73 -3.38 15.55
C VAL A 40 -13.76 -3.92 16.55
N ASN A 41 -14.78 -4.61 16.02
CA ASN A 41 -15.87 -5.22 16.80
C ASN A 41 -16.53 -4.26 17.79
N LYS A 42 -16.59 -2.97 17.41
CA LYS A 42 -17.15 -1.86 18.21
C LYS A 42 -16.46 -1.65 19.56
N LYS A 43 -15.30 -2.26 19.81
CA LYS A 43 -14.68 -2.31 21.14
C LYS A 43 -13.18 -2.06 21.12
N ASP A 44 -12.46 -2.64 20.16
CA ASP A 44 -11.00 -2.60 20.14
C ASP A 44 -10.55 -1.44 19.25
N SER A 45 -10.01 -0.39 19.87
CA SER A 45 -9.45 0.76 19.15
C SER A 45 -8.01 0.46 18.75
N LEU A 46 -7.77 0.22 17.45
CA LEU A 46 -6.48 -0.21 16.92
C LEU A 46 -5.94 0.76 15.86
N HIS A 47 -4.61 0.87 15.82
CA HIS A 47 -3.87 1.50 14.74
C HIS A 47 -3.40 0.43 13.76
N LEU A 48 -4.10 0.29 12.63
CA LEU A 48 -3.77 -0.73 11.63
C LEU A 48 -2.95 -0.12 10.49
N MET A 49 -1.88 -0.82 10.10
CA MET A 49 -1.09 -0.45 8.93
C MET A 49 -1.82 -0.84 7.65
N PHE A 50 -2.03 0.09 6.74
CA PHE A 50 -2.55 -0.24 5.42
C PHE A 50 -1.48 -0.96 4.59
N GLN A 51 -1.76 -2.20 4.21
CA GLN A 51 -0.91 -3.00 3.33
C GLN A 51 -1.64 -3.29 2.01
N ILE A 52 -1.11 -2.76 0.92
CA ILE A 52 -1.78 -2.85 -0.39
C ILE A 52 -1.70 -4.26 -1.01
N ALA A 53 -0.67 -5.04 -0.68
CA ALA A 53 -0.52 -6.44 -1.07
C ALA A 53 -1.10 -7.41 -0.03
N MET A 54 -2.34 -7.16 0.38
CA MET A 54 -3.19 -8.12 1.11
C MET A 54 -4.66 -7.74 0.96
N LYS A 55 -5.56 -8.72 1.06
CA LYS A 55 -7.00 -8.46 1.06
C LYS A 55 -7.50 -7.98 2.43
N ASP A 56 -7.42 -8.82 3.45
CA ASP A 56 -8.07 -8.56 4.74
C ASP A 56 -7.09 -8.00 5.79
N GLY A 57 -7.13 -8.45 7.04
CA GLY A 57 -6.33 -7.93 8.13
C GLY A 57 -5.44 -8.96 8.79
N ALA A 58 -4.58 -8.48 9.68
CA ALA A 58 -3.84 -9.32 10.61
C ALA A 58 -3.51 -8.56 11.89
N ILE A 59 -3.31 -9.26 13.00
CA ILE A 59 -2.94 -8.66 14.29
C ILE A 59 -1.50 -8.99 14.62
N SER A 60 -0.81 -8.00 15.19
CA SER A 60 0.59 -8.12 15.56
C SER A 60 0.75 -8.73 16.95
N PRO A 61 1.78 -9.59 17.16
CA PRO A 61 2.14 -9.99 18.52
C PRO A 61 2.67 -8.79 19.31
N ASP A 62 3.27 -7.80 18.64
CA ASP A 62 3.86 -6.59 19.22
C ASP A 62 2.88 -5.40 19.33
N LYS A 63 1.57 -5.68 19.27
CA LYS A 63 0.52 -4.67 19.40
C LYS A 63 0.64 -3.88 20.70
N GLN A 64 0.34 -2.58 20.63
CA GLN A 64 0.39 -1.66 21.75
C GLN A 64 -0.99 -1.49 22.38
N HIS A 65 -2.06 -1.64 21.58
CA HIS A 65 -3.44 -1.59 22.03
C HIS A 65 -4.04 -2.99 22.21
N LYS A 66 -5.06 -3.06 23.06
CA LYS A 66 -5.80 -4.31 23.32
C LYS A 66 -6.67 -4.69 22.12
N ALA A 67 -6.67 -5.99 21.81
CA ALA A 67 -7.44 -6.59 20.72
C ALA A 67 -8.25 -7.80 21.26
N ASP A 68 -8.82 -7.65 22.45
CA ASP A 68 -9.41 -8.75 23.23
C ASP A 68 -10.71 -9.30 22.62
N HIS A 69 -11.30 -8.58 21.66
CA HIS A 69 -12.56 -8.96 21.00
C HIS A 69 -12.37 -9.45 19.58
N ILE A 70 -11.12 -9.63 19.13
CA ILE A 70 -10.78 -10.37 17.93
C ILE A 70 -10.51 -11.81 18.38
N ILE A 71 -11.47 -12.71 18.13
CA ILE A 71 -11.42 -14.08 18.64
C ILE A 71 -10.87 -15.00 17.57
N PHE A 72 -9.67 -15.56 17.80
CA PHE A 72 -9.01 -16.47 16.89
C PHE A 72 -9.42 -17.92 17.15
N ASN A 73 -9.59 -18.68 16.07
CA ASN A 73 -9.79 -20.13 16.10
C ASN A 73 -8.45 -20.87 16.27
N LYS A 74 -8.46 -22.20 16.15
CA LYS A 74 -7.26 -23.04 16.31
C LYS A 74 -6.25 -22.86 15.17
N GLU A 75 -6.72 -22.33 14.04
CA GLU A 75 -5.96 -22.04 12.85
C GLU A 75 -5.39 -20.60 12.86
N GLU A 76 -5.49 -19.90 13.99
CA GLU A 76 -5.04 -18.51 14.16
C GLU A 76 -5.76 -17.51 13.24
N ILE A 77 -7.02 -17.81 12.91
CA ILE A 77 -7.88 -16.97 12.07
C ILE A 77 -9.08 -16.49 12.88
N SER A 78 -9.39 -15.21 12.78
CA SER A 78 -10.61 -14.60 13.29
C SER A 78 -11.46 -14.11 12.12
N ASP A 79 -12.62 -14.72 11.92
CA ASP A 79 -13.55 -14.34 10.84
C ASP A 79 -14.73 -13.52 11.35
N ASN A 80 -15.46 -12.91 10.42
CA ASN A 80 -16.69 -12.16 10.69
C ASN A 80 -16.50 -10.91 11.56
N ASN A 81 -15.31 -10.33 11.56
CA ASN A 81 -15.06 -9.09 12.29
C ASN A 81 -15.68 -7.89 11.58
N THR A 82 -16.02 -6.88 12.38
CA THR A 82 -16.40 -5.56 11.89
C THR A 82 -15.25 -4.60 12.10
N VAL A 83 -14.95 -3.79 11.09
CA VAL A 83 -13.94 -2.73 11.17
C VAL A 83 -14.66 -1.43 10.88
N ASP A 84 -14.60 -0.47 11.80
CA ASP A 84 -15.08 0.89 11.55
C ASP A 84 -13.94 1.86 11.40
N ILE A 85 -14.10 2.81 10.47
CA ILE A 85 -13.22 3.95 10.31
C ILE A 85 -14.07 5.20 10.11
N GLY A 86 -14.08 6.08 11.10
CA GLY A 86 -15.00 7.21 11.12
C GLY A 86 -16.46 6.75 11.12
N ASN A 87 -17.22 7.16 10.10
CA ASN A 87 -18.62 6.75 9.91
C ASN A 87 -18.80 5.56 8.95
N LEU A 88 -17.69 4.99 8.46
CA LEU A 88 -17.68 3.85 7.55
C LEU A 88 -17.53 2.55 8.34
N SER A 89 -18.18 1.49 7.87
CA SER A 89 -18.19 0.19 8.53
C SER A 89 -18.06 -0.92 7.50
N TRP A 90 -17.04 -1.75 7.66
CA TRP A 90 -16.81 -2.96 6.89
C TRP A 90 -17.15 -4.16 7.76
N LYS A 91 -17.79 -5.15 7.15
CA LYS A 91 -18.17 -6.41 7.80
C LYS A 91 -17.41 -7.54 7.16
N ASN A 92 -17.36 -8.68 7.85
CA ASN A 92 -16.76 -9.91 7.36
C ASN A 92 -15.28 -9.76 7.02
N ILE A 93 -14.57 -8.94 7.81
CA ILE A 93 -13.11 -8.85 7.70
C ILE A 93 -12.50 -10.02 8.47
N SER A 94 -11.60 -10.75 7.82
CA SER A 94 -10.78 -11.78 8.47
C SER A 94 -9.51 -11.16 9.05
N PHE A 95 -9.06 -11.66 10.19
CA PHE A 95 -7.77 -11.32 10.79
C PHE A 95 -6.96 -12.59 11.03
N MET A 96 -5.74 -12.64 10.51
CA MET A 96 -4.74 -13.62 10.92
C MET A 96 -4.02 -13.16 12.19
N ASP A 97 -3.75 -14.06 13.12
CA ASP A 97 -2.95 -13.73 14.32
C ASP A 97 -1.44 -13.74 14.02
N ASN A 98 -0.66 -13.18 14.94
CA ASN A 98 0.80 -13.30 15.00
C ASN A 98 1.57 -12.82 13.75
N GLN A 99 1.02 -11.88 12.98
CA GLN A 99 1.71 -11.31 11.81
C GLN A 99 2.49 -10.04 12.17
N LEU A 100 3.79 -10.03 11.87
CA LEU A 100 4.66 -8.86 12.11
C LEU A 100 4.22 -7.65 11.28
N THR A 101 4.36 -6.46 11.86
CA THR A 101 3.95 -5.19 11.25
C THR A 101 5.08 -4.17 11.21
N GLY A 102 4.84 -3.06 10.48
CA GLY A 102 5.72 -1.90 10.56
C GLY A 102 5.59 -1.19 11.92
N PRO A 103 6.57 -0.34 12.29
CA PRO A 103 6.53 0.38 13.56
C PRO A 103 5.21 1.15 13.75
N GLU A 104 4.79 1.26 15.02
CA GLU A 104 3.61 2.03 15.45
C GLU A 104 2.23 1.44 15.05
N ALA A 105 2.19 0.19 14.58
CA ALA A 105 0.97 -0.52 14.20
C ALA A 105 0.65 -1.68 15.16
N ASP A 106 -0.64 -1.88 15.43
CA ASP A 106 -1.17 -3.01 16.20
C ASP A 106 -1.47 -4.22 15.31
N GLY A 107 -1.44 -4.03 13.99
CA GLY A 107 -1.88 -4.98 12.99
C GLY A 107 -1.81 -4.39 11.59
N LYS A 108 -2.43 -5.08 10.64
CA LYS A 108 -2.54 -4.70 9.23
C LYS A 108 -4.00 -4.68 8.80
N ILE A 109 -4.28 -3.90 7.77
CA ILE A 109 -5.54 -3.93 7.05
C ILE A 109 -5.28 -3.73 5.55
N GLY A 110 -5.98 -4.49 4.73
CA GLY A 110 -5.77 -4.58 3.30
C GLY A 110 -6.81 -3.89 2.44
N THR A 111 -6.84 -4.34 1.19
CA THR A 111 -7.65 -3.79 0.11
C THR A 111 -9.15 -4.10 0.20
N ALA A 112 -9.58 -4.95 1.14
CA ALA A 112 -11.00 -5.20 1.45
C ALA A 112 -11.77 -3.90 1.77
N LEU A 113 -11.07 -2.87 2.27
CA LEU A 113 -11.62 -1.53 2.47
C LEU A 113 -12.20 -0.91 1.19
N PHE A 114 -11.75 -1.36 0.03
CA PHE A 114 -12.04 -0.78 -1.28
C PHE A 114 -12.68 -1.78 -2.26
N GLU A 115 -13.13 -2.94 -1.79
CA GLU A 115 -13.61 -4.03 -2.64
C GLU A 115 -14.66 -3.56 -3.67
N GLY A 116 -14.40 -3.84 -4.96
CA GLY A 116 -15.26 -3.45 -6.07
C GLY A 116 -15.36 -1.94 -6.37
N LYS A 117 -14.56 -1.09 -5.71
CA LYS A 117 -14.56 0.37 -5.88
C LYS A 117 -13.26 0.89 -6.46
N THR A 118 -13.35 1.94 -7.27
CA THR A 118 -12.18 2.77 -7.58
C THR A 118 -11.77 3.52 -6.33
N PHE A 119 -10.47 3.56 -6.00
CA PHE A 119 -9.99 4.29 -4.83
C PHE A 119 -8.69 5.05 -5.11
N LYS A 120 -8.51 6.19 -4.44
CA LYS A 120 -7.27 6.99 -4.47
C LYS A 120 -6.53 6.85 -3.16
N ILE A 121 -5.20 6.77 -3.23
CA ILE A 121 -4.29 7.03 -2.11
C ILE A 121 -3.72 8.43 -2.30
N ASP A 122 -4.25 9.40 -1.56
CA ASP A 122 -3.85 10.80 -1.65
C ASP A 122 -2.85 11.13 -0.53
N TYR A 123 -1.56 11.02 -0.87
CA TYR A 123 -0.49 11.37 0.05
C TYR A 123 -0.36 12.87 0.31
N ASP A 124 -0.93 13.73 -0.54
CA ASP A 124 -0.86 15.18 -0.34
C ASP A 124 -1.76 15.57 0.82
N ASN A 125 -2.97 15.02 0.84
CA ASN A 125 -4.00 15.26 1.86
C ASN A 125 -4.00 14.20 2.99
N ASN A 126 -3.19 13.15 2.87
CA ASN A 126 -3.16 11.99 3.76
C ASN A 126 -4.54 11.32 3.94
N GLU A 127 -5.21 11.05 2.82
CA GLU A 127 -6.52 10.40 2.82
C GLU A 127 -6.62 9.33 1.74
N PHE A 128 -7.38 8.28 2.03
CA PHE A 128 -7.97 7.48 0.96
C PHE A 128 -9.25 8.15 0.50
N VAL A 129 -9.51 8.03 -0.79
CA VAL A 129 -10.77 8.45 -1.39
C VAL A 129 -11.43 7.27 -2.07
N ILE A 130 -12.68 7.00 -1.76
CA ILE A 130 -13.48 5.93 -2.35
C ILE A 130 -14.51 6.54 -3.29
N TYR A 131 -14.46 6.16 -4.56
CA TYR A 131 -15.37 6.62 -5.60
C TYR A 131 -16.54 5.64 -5.74
N ASN A 132 -17.74 6.09 -5.35
CA ASN A 132 -18.95 5.27 -5.39
C ASN A 132 -19.70 5.34 -6.73
N GLU A 133 -19.85 6.54 -7.29
CA GLU A 133 -20.63 6.81 -8.50
C GLU A 133 -19.89 7.76 -9.45
N LYS A 134 -19.34 8.86 -8.90
CA LYS A 134 -18.56 9.82 -9.67
C LYS A 134 -17.17 9.26 -9.99
N GLN A 135 -16.80 9.30 -11.26
CA GLN A 135 -15.44 8.94 -11.70
C GLN A 135 -14.41 9.96 -11.17
N PRO A 136 -13.19 9.50 -10.84
CA PRO A 136 -12.11 10.40 -10.47
C PRO A 136 -11.78 11.37 -11.61
N ASP A 137 -11.35 12.58 -11.25
CA ASP A 137 -10.66 13.44 -12.21
C ASP A 137 -9.25 12.88 -12.44
N LEU A 138 -8.98 12.53 -13.70
CA LEU A 138 -7.70 11.94 -14.13
C LEU A 138 -6.76 12.99 -14.76
N THR A 139 -7.10 14.27 -14.69
CA THR A 139 -6.27 15.34 -15.24
C THR A 139 -4.88 15.33 -14.61
N GLY A 140 -3.85 15.18 -15.46
CA GLY A 140 -2.45 15.12 -15.03
C GLY A 140 -2.02 13.80 -14.42
N PHE A 141 -2.89 12.77 -14.40
CA PHE A 141 -2.49 11.42 -14.06
C PHE A 141 -2.07 10.63 -15.29
N GLN A 142 -1.11 9.73 -15.08
CA GLN A 142 -0.66 8.78 -16.09
C GLN A 142 -1.17 7.38 -15.76
N PRO A 143 -1.76 6.66 -16.73
CA PRO A 143 -2.14 5.27 -16.54
C PRO A 143 -0.91 4.36 -16.51
N ILE A 144 -0.94 3.35 -15.66
CA ILE A 144 0.01 2.24 -15.62
C ILE A 144 -0.77 0.93 -15.50
N ASN A 145 -0.29 -0.10 -16.20
CA ASN A 145 -0.89 -1.42 -16.12
C ASN A 145 -0.57 -2.07 -14.77
N ILE A 146 -1.57 -2.72 -14.19
CA ILE A 146 -1.44 -3.52 -12.97
C ILE A 146 -1.68 -4.98 -13.32
N ILE A 147 -0.74 -5.84 -12.93
CA ILE A 147 -0.90 -7.28 -12.99
C ILE A 147 -1.27 -7.75 -11.58
N MET A 148 -2.41 -8.41 -11.44
CA MET A 148 -2.77 -9.07 -10.18
C MET A 148 -2.25 -10.50 -10.17
N ASP A 149 -1.48 -10.83 -9.15
CA ASP A 149 -1.03 -12.20 -8.88
C ASP A 149 -0.98 -12.45 -7.37
N HIS A 150 -1.59 -13.55 -6.90
CA HIS A 150 -1.66 -13.93 -5.47
C HIS A 150 -1.96 -12.75 -4.51
N GLU A 151 -3.01 -11.96 -4.79
CA GLU A 151 -3.43 -10.76 -4.03
C GLU A 151 -2.46 -9.56 -4.00
N ALA A 152 -1.36 -9.62 -4.74
CA ALA A 152 -0.44 -8.51 -4.91
C ALA A 152 -0.64 -7.82 -6.28
N PHE A 153 -0.47 -6.50 -6.28
CA PHE A 153 -0.41 -5.70 -7.50
C PHE A 153 1.03 -5.62 -7.97
N TYR A 154 1.29 -5.94 -9.24
CA TYR A 154 2.60 -5.83 -9.86
C TYR A 154 2.61 -4.74 -10.92
N ILE A 155 3.72 -4.01 -10.98
CA ILE A 155 4.02 -3.02 -12.03
C ILE A 155 5.34 -3.37 -12.72
N PRO A 156 5.44 -3.20 -14.05
CA PRO A 156 6.72 -3.26 -14.74
C PRO A 156 7.48 -1.94 -14.55
N ALA A 157 8.80 -2.01 -14.42
CA ALA A 157 9.68 -0.86 -14.46
C ALA A 157 11.06 -1.22 -15.00
N ASP A 158 11.70 -0.25 -15.65
CA ASP A 158 13.03 -0.39 -16.24
C ASP A 158 14.11 0.03 -15.26
N ASN A 159 15.21 -0.73 -15.28
CA ASN A 159 16.34 -0.56 -14.37
C ASN A 159 17.61 -0.45 -15.18
N VAL A 160 18.46 0.53 -14.86
CA VAL A 160 19.77 0.71 -15.51
C VAL A 160 20.87 0.54 -14.46
N VAL A 161 21.49 -0.64 -14.47
CA VAL A 161 22.49 -1.04 -13.47
C VAL A 161 23.90 -0.56 -13.84
N ASP A 162 24.27 -0.64 -15.12
CA ASP A 162 25.61 -0.33 -15.64
C ASP A 162 25.64 0.91 -16.54
N GLY A 163 24.60 1.74 -16.48
CA GLY A 163 24.49 2.98 -17.24
C GLY A 163 24.16 2.81 -18.73
N VAL A 164 24.05 1.57 -19.25
CA VAL A 164 23.89 1.33 -20.69
C VAL A 164 22.56 0.66 -21.01
N GLN A 165 22.25 -0.49 -20.39
CA GLN A 165 21.08 -1.29 -20.78
C GLN A 165 19.91 -1.12 -19.82
N GLN A 166 18.71 -0.95 -20.38
CA GLN A 166 17.45 -1.01 -19.64
C GLN A 166 17.07 -2.48 -19.43
N GLN A 167 16.79 -2.83 -18.18
CA GLN A 167 16.37 -4.16 -17.77
C GLN A 167 15.00 -4.06 -17.11
N GLU A 168 13.99 -4.63 -17.76
CA GLU A 168 12.65 -4.70 -17.20
C GLU A 168 12.64 -5.64 -15.97
N ALA A 169 11.93 -5.24 -14.93
CA ALA A 169 11.56 -6.09 -13.81
C ALA A 169 10.12 -5.78 -13.36
N TYR A 170 9.52 -6.75 -12.67
CA TYR A 170 8.18 -6.66 -12.11
C TYR A 170 8.29 -6.47 -10.60
N PHE A 171 7.53 -5.51 -10.07
CA PHE A 171 7.57 -5.14 -8.67
C PHE A 171 6.20 -5.24 -8.03
N ALA A 172 6.09 -6.04 -6.97
CA ALA A 172 4.91 -6.06 -6.13
C ALA A 172 4.82 -4.75 -5.33
N LEU A 173 3.67 -4.09 -5.37
CA LEU A 173 3.40 -2.92 -4.53
C LEU A 173 3.33 -3.37 -3.07
N GLN A 174 4.26 -2.90 -2.23
CA GLN A 174 4.41 -3.39 -0.87
C GLN A 174 4.49 -2.23 0.13
N SER A 175 3.35 -1.63 0.47
CA SER A 175 3.27 -0.51 1.42
C SER A 175 3.63 -0.87 2.87
N GLY A 176 3.72 -2.18 3.19
CA GLY A 176 4.23 -2.65 4.47
C GLY A 176 5.75 -2.54 4.58
N TYR A 177 6.48 -2.55 3.46
CA TYR A 177 7.93 -2.40 3.43
C TYR A 177 8.32 -0.93 3.39
N SER A 178 9.00 -0.45 4.42
CA SER A 178 9.35 0.97 4.60
C SER A 178 10.30 1.54 3.54
N GLY A 179 11.10 0.68 2.90
CA GLY A 179 12.11 1.06 1.93
C GLY A 179 11.57 1.49 0.56
N GLY A 180 12.50 1.76 -0.35
CA GLY A 180 12.21 2.14 -1.74
C GLY A 180 11.99 0.93 -2.63
N ILE A 181 13.04 0.47 -3.31
CA ILE A 181 13.01 -0.77 -4.09
C ILE A 181 13.75 -1.86 -3.33
N LEU A 182 13.21 -3.08 -3.32
CA LEU A 182 13.91 -4.28 -2.87
C LEU A 182 13.89 -5.30 -4.00
N TYR A 183 15.05 -5.70 -4.52
CA TYR A 183 15.10 -6.66 -5.63
C TYR A 183 14.94 -8.10 -5.15
N SER A 184 14.33 -8.92 -6.01
CA SER A 184 14.38 -10.38 -5.87
C SER A 184 15.82 -10.90 -5.98
N ASN A 185 16.05 -12.08 -5.42
CA ASN A 185 17.34 -12.76 -5.52
C ASN A 185 17.68 -13.04 -7.00
N ASP A 186 16.71 -13.50 -7.80
CA ASP A 186 16.88 -13.80 -9.22
C ASP A 186 17.38 -12.59 -10.01
N PHE A 187 16.75 -11.42 -9.81
CA PHE A 187 17.17 -10.18 -10.47
C PHE A 187 18.57 -9.77 -9.99
N THR A 188 18.80 -9.88 -8.68
CA THR A 188 20.07 -9.52 -8.04
C THR A 188 21.23 -10.33 -8.60
N GLU A 189 21.05 -11.64 -8.76
CA GLU A 189 22.06 -12.57 -9.27
C GLU A 189 22.29 -12.40 -10.77
N LYS A 190 21.21 -12.35 -11.55
CA LYS A 190 21.26 -12.20 -13.01
C LYS A 190 22.05 -10.97 -13.43
N TYR A 191 21.83 -9.84 -12.76
CA TYR A 191 22.50 -8.58 -13.07
C TYR A 191 23.69 -8.27 -12.15
N GLN A 192 24.04 -9.19 -11.25
CA GLN A 192 25.20 -9.10 -10.36
C GLN A 192 25.24 -7.77 -9.58
N LEU A 193 24.11 -7.37 -9.00
CA LEU A 193 23.97 -6.04 -8.38
C LEU A 193 25.03 -5.80 -7.30
N ASP A 194 25.38 -6.81 -6.53
CA ASP A 194 26.41 -6.73 -5.49
C ASP A 194 27.81 -6.38 -6.02
N LYS A 195 28.09 -6.71 -7.28
CA LYS A 195 29.37 -6.42 -7.93
C LYS A 195 29.35 -5.09 -8.69
N LYS A 196 28.19 -4.73 -9.24
CA LYS A 196 28.05 -3.58 -10.15
C LYS A 196 27.63 -2.29 -9.46
N LEU A 197 26.84 -2.38 -8.38
CA LEU A 197 26.31 -1.20 -7.71
C LEU A 197 27.19 -0.75 -6.55
N LYS A 198 27.21 0.56 -6.31
CA LYS A 198 27.86 1.13 -5.14
C LYS A 198 27.04 0.84 -3.88
N VAL A 199 27.55 -0.04 -3.03
CA VAL A 199 26.95 -0.34 -1.72
C VAL A 199 27.13 0.86 -0.78
N LEU A 200 26.03 1.28 -0.17
CA LEU A 200 25.94 2.34 0.84
C LEU A 200 26.07 1.80 2.26
N GLY A 201 25.65 0.55 2.48
CA GLY A 201 25.71 -0.12 3.78
C GLY A 201 25.15 -1.54 3.70
N GLU A 202 25.41 -2.31 4.75
CA GLU A 202 24.91 -3.68 4.88
C GLU A 202 24.54 -4.01 6.33
N LYS A 203 23.65 -4.99 6.50
CA LYS A 203 23.32 -5.60 7.79
C LYS A 203 23.40 -7.11 7.63
N ALA A 204 24.01 -7.79 8.59
CA ALA A 204 24.13 -9.24 8.59
C ALA A 204 23.47 -9.83 9.84
N LEU A 205 22.67 -10.87 9.64
CA LEU A 205 22.11 -11.72 10.68
C LEU A 205 22.57 -13.15 10.44
N LYS A 206 22.80 -13.90 11.52
CA LYS A 206 23.10 -15.33 11.43
C LYS A 206 22.01 -16.13 12.12
N ASN A 207 21.60 -17.24 11.51
CA ASN A 207 20.72 -18.19 12.16
C ASN A 207 21.50 -19.13 13.11
N SER A 208 20.80 -20.03 13.80
CA SER A 208 21.41 -21.00 14.73
C SER A 208 22.35 -22.02 14.05
N ARG A 209 22.27 -22.16 12.72
CA ARG A 209 23.17 -22.99 11.91
C ARG A 209 24.40 -22.24 11.40
N GLY A 210 24.53 -20.95 11.72
CA GLY A 210 25.63 -20.08 11.29
C GLY A 210 25.49 -19.53 9.86
N GLU A 211 24.37 -19.81 9.17
CA GLU A 211 24.09 -19.31 7.82
C GLU A 211 23.78 -17.82 7.88
N SER A 212 24.35 -17.04 6.97
CA SER A 212 24.24 -15.58 6.98
C SER A 212 23.11 -15.08 6.08
N LEU A 213 22.22 -14.26 6.63
CA LEU A 213 21.27 -13.42 5.92
C LEU A 213 21.83 -12.00 5.87
N ILE A 214 22.30 -11.56 4.71
CA ILE A 214 22.87 -10.22 4.54
C ILE A 214 21.88 -9.38 3.74
N THR A 215 21.56 -8.18 4.21
CA THR A 215 20.82 -7.18 3.43
C THR A 215 21.77 -6.05 3.08
N LYS A 216 21.86 -5.71 1.79
CA LYS A 216 22.67 -4.61 1.29
C LYS A 216 21.78 -3.49 0.79
N GLN A 217 22.20 -2.26 1.02
CA GLN A 217 21.62 -1.07 0.42
C GLN A 217 22.65 -0.48 -0.55
N ALA A 218 22.24 -0.19 -1.79
CA ALA A 218 23.10 0.34 -2.83
C ALA A 218 22.43 1.46 -3.62
N VAL A 219 23.19 2.07 -4.53
CA VAL A 219 22.69 3.11 -5.45
C VAL A 219 22.48 2.51 -6.84
N LEU A 220 21.25 2.55 -7.33
CA LEU A 220 20.93 2.29 -8.72
C LEU A 220 21.00 3.60 -9.53
N PRO A 221 21.79 3.65 -10.62
CA PRO A 221 21.92 4.87 -11.43
C PRO A 221 20.60 5.41 -11.95
N PHE A 222 19.78 4.56 -12.57
CA PHE A 222 18.45 4.95 -13.05
C PHE A 222 17.41 3.86 -12.81
N PHE A 223 16.27 4.30 -12.28
CA PHE A 223 15.01 3.55 -12.26
C PHE A 223 13.98 4.33 -13.06
N LYS A 224 13.27 3.66 -13.94
CA LYS A 224 12.29 4.29 -14.81
C LYS A 224 10.95 3.57 -14.70
N LEU A 225 9.96 4.30 -14.19
CA LEU A 225 8.57 3.88 -14.17
C LEU A 225 7.84 4.64 -15.27
N ASP A 226 7.72 3.99 -16.43
CA ASP A 226 7.25 4.63 -17.65
C ASP A 226 8.01 5.95 -17.92
N HIS A 227 7.40 7.12 -18.06
CA HIS A 227 8.17 8.37 -18.28
C HIS A 227 8.82 8.97 -17.01
N PHE A 228 8.54 8.44 -15.82
CA PHE A 228 9.16 8.94 -14.58
C PHE A 228 10.55 8.34 -14.40
N VAL A 229 11.57 9.20 -14.31
CA VAL A 229 12.97 8.79 -14.14
C VAL A 229 13.47 9.21 -12.76
N PHE A 230 13.91 8.22 -11.99
CA PHE A 230 14.58 8.39 -10.71
C PHE A 230 16.07 8.13 -10.89
N LYS A 231 16.88 9.08 -10.45
CA LYS A 231 18.34 8.99 -10.48
C LYS A 231 18.88 8.64 -9.11
N ASP A 232 19.99 7.90 -9.08
CA ASP A 232 20.72 7.53 -7.87
C ASP A 232 19.80 6.95 -6.79
N LEU A 233 18.89 6.07 -7.22
CA LEU A 233 17.85 5.50 -6.37
C LEU A 233 18.48 4.57 -5.32
N SER A 234 18.08 4.77 -4.07
CA SER A 234 18.43 3.85 -2.98
C SER A 234 17.63 2.55 -3.11
N ILE A 235 18.32 1.43 -3.31
CA ILE A 235 17.74 0.11 -3.53
C ILE A 235 18.31 -0.89 -2.53
N GLY A 236 17.50 -1.87 -2.13
CA GLY A 236 17.90 -2.99 -1.28
C GLY A 236 17.98 -4.30 -2.07
N PHE A 237 18.81 -5.23 -1.61
CA PHE A 237 18.81 -6.63 -2.05
C PHE A 237 19.43 -7.52 -0.98
N PHE A 238 19.12 -8.81 -1.03
CA PHE A 238 19.75 -9.80 -0.15
C PHE A 238 21.04 -10.34 -0.76
N ALA A 239 22.00 -10.62 0.12
CA ALA A 239 23.26 -11.26 -0.15
C ALA A 239 23.53 -12.33 0.94
N GLY A 240 24.61 -13.09 0.79
CA GLY A 240 24.94 -14.19 1.71
C GLY A 240 24.28 -15.51 1.33
N ASP A 241 24.22 -16.42 2.30
CA ASP A 241 23.81 -17.81 2.10
C ASP A 241 22.28 -17.93 2.00
N LEU A 242 21.57 -17.19 2.86
CA LEU A 242 20.12 -17.21 2.93
C LEU A 242 19.53 -16.16 1.99
N LYS A 243 18.80 -16.65 0.98
CA LYS A 243 18.16 -15.84 -0.06
C LYS A 243 16.66 -16.10 -0.03
N THR A 244 15.91 -15.20 0.60
CA THR A 244 14.47 -15.40 0.88
C THR A 244 13.56 -14.49 0.07
N GLN A 245 14.11 -13.51 -0.66
CA GLN A 245 13.34 -12.58 -1.48
C GLN A 245 13.01 -13.11 -2.87
N ASN A 246 11.81 -13.65 -3.03
CA ASN A 246 11.38 -14.29 -4.29
C ASN A 246 10.86 -13.29 -5.35
N VAL A 247 10.35 -12.13 -4.93
CA VAL A 247 9.81 -11.10 -5.83
C VAL A 247 10.42 -9.74 -5.53
N SER A 248 10.44 -8.82 -6.49
CA SER A 248 10.90 -7.46 -6.21
C SER A 248 9.77 -6.63 -5.60
N TYR A 249 10.07 -5.72 -4.69
CA TYR A 249 9.10 -4.81 -4.07
C TYR A 249 9.26 -3.38 -4.55
N PHE A 250 8.11 -2.75 -4.80
CA PHE A 250 7.94 -1.30 -4.86
C PHE A 250 7.38 -0.85 -3.51
N GLY A 251 8.29 -0.45 -2.62
CA GLY A 251 8.03 -0.19 -1.21
C GLY A 251 7.40 1.17 -0.92
N ALA A 252 7.13 1.41 0.36
CA ALA A 252 6.44 2.60 0.85
C ALA A 252 7.15 3.92 0.52
N ASP A 253 8.49 3.96 0.48
CA ASP A 253 9.21 5.18 0.09
C ASP A 253 8.97 5.55 -1.38
N MET A 254 8.80 4.55 -2.24
CA MET A 254 8.48 4.79 -3.65
C MET A 254 6.99 5.00 -3.88
N LEU A 255 6.11 4.25 -3.20
CA LEU A 255 4.66 4.43 -3.26
C LEU A 255 4.26 5.86 -2.91
N ARG A 256 4.76 6.41 -1.80
CA ARG A 256 4.38 7.74 -1.34
C ARG A 256 4.77 8.87 -2.29
N ARG A 257 5.72 8.64 -3.21
CA ARG A 257 6.16 9.64 -4.21
C ARG A 257 5.09 9.94 -5.25
N PHE A 258 4.04 9.12 -5.30
CA PHE A 258 2.90 9.31 -6.20
C PHE A 258 1.60 9.33 -5.43
N ILE A 259 0.64 10.10 -5.92
CA ILE A 259 -0.79 9.86 -5.69
C ILE A 259 -1.19 8.70 -6.61
N TRP A 260 -1.93 7.74 -6.08
CA TRP A 260 -2.39 6.57 -6.83
C TRP A 260 -3.91 6.59 -6.94
N ILE A 261 -4.46 6.22 -8.09
CA ILE A 261 -5.88 5.88 -8.24
C ILE A 261 -5.95 4.49 -8.86
N PHE A 262 -6.47 3.52 -8.13
CA PHE A 262 -6.69 2.16 -8.62
C PHE A 262 -8.12 2.04 -9.14
N ASP A 263 -8.27 1.56 -10.36
CA ASP A 263 -9.58 1.34 -10.97
C ASP A 263 -10.33 0.19 -10.27
N SER A 264 -11.66 0.13 -10.44
CA SER A 264 -12.49 -0.89 -9.77
C SER A 264 -12.14 -2.33 -10.18
N LYS A 265 -11.53 -2.55 -11.36
CA LYS A 265 -11.14 -3.88 -11.84
C LYS A 265 -9.72 -4.28 -11.45
N ARG A 266 -8.94 -3.36 -10.87
CA ARG A 266 -7.55 -3.58 -10.43
C ARG A 266 -6.58 -3.96 -11.54
N ASN A 267 -6.84 -3.50 -12.76
CA ASN A 267 -5.97 -3.76 -13.91
C ASN A 267 -5.25 -2.49 -14.39
N ILE A 268 -5.71 -1.32 -13.97
CA ILE A 268 -5.07 -0.04 -14.26
C ILE A 268 -4.99 0.77 -12.97
N ALA A 269 -3.80 1.31 -12.70
CA ALA A 269 -3.65 2.41 -11.76
C ALA A 269 -3.32 3.69 -12.53
N TYR A 270 -3.66 4.82 -11.95
CA TYR A 270 -3.29 6.14 -12.44
C TYR A 270 -2.40 6.80 -11.41
N ILE A 271 -1.23 7.26 -11.83
CA ILE A 271 -0.25 7.87 -10.94
C ILE A 271 0.05 9.32 -11.30
N LYS A 272 0.30 10.14 -10.29
CA LYS A 272 0.77 11.52 -10.42
C LYS A 272 1.78 11.81 -9.31
N PRO A 273 2.86 12.57 -9.54
CA PRO A 273 3.76 12.99 -8.46
C PRO A 273 3.01 13.59 -7.26
N SER A 274 3.40 13.19 -6.06
CA SER A 274 2.93 13.76 -4.79
C SER A 274 3.92 14.80 -4.25
N LYS A 275 3.59 15.43 -3.13
CA LYS A 275 4.50 16.27 -2.33
C LYS A 275 5.80 15.58 -1.90
N TYR A 276 5.84 14.24 -1.94
CA TYR A 276 7.03 13.45 -1.58
C TYR A 276 7.93 13.13 -2.78
N TYR A 277 7.53 13.44 -4.01
CA TYR A 277 8.21 12.99 -5.24
C TYR A 277 9.73 13.23 -5.23
N SER A 278 10.15 14.43 -4.83
CA SER A 278 11.55 14.85 -4.79
C SER A 278 12.24 14.73 -3.43
N GLN A 279 11.62 14.03 -2.46
CA GLN A 279 12.23 13.86 -1.14
C GLN A 279 13.45 12.93 -1.19
N PRO A 280 14.42 13.07 -0.26
CA PRO A 280 15.53 12.13 -0.14
C PRO A 280 15.04 10.68 -0.03
N TYR A 281 15.78 9.74 -0.62
CA TYR A 281 15.44 8.32 -0.55
C TYR A 281 15.64 7.77 0.87
N TYR A 282 14.77 6.83 1.24
CA TYR A 282 14.88 6.12 2.51
C TYR A 282 16.21 5.37 2.62
N LYS A 283 16.83 5.42 3.82
CA LYS A 283 18.07 4.73 4.16
C LYS A 283 17.80 3.71 5.26
N ILE A 284 18.31 2.49 5.11
CA ILE A 284 18.08 1.35 6.01
C ILE A 284 19.08 1.37 7.16
#